data_AF-A0A2G3LLI9-F1
#
_entry.id   AF-A0A2G3LLI9-F1
#
_cell.length_a   1.000
_cell.length_b   1.000
_cell.length_c   1.000
_cell.angle_alpha   90.00
_cell.angle_beta   90.00
_cell.angle_gamma   90.00
#
_symmetry.space_group_name_H-M   'P 1'
#
loop_
_entity.id
_entity.type
_entity.pdbx_description
1 polymer ?
#
loop_
_entity_poly.entity_id
_entity_poly.type
_entity_poly.pdbx_seq_one_letter_code
_entity_poly.pdbx_strand_id
1 'polypeptide(L)'
;MSTATAAPRQRQKQWDTRRTEKRRRLEAVRQYASGPVLQQGDMVAVLEALLAPGDRVVLEGNNQKQADFLARMLTQVNPDKIHHLHLIMPSVSLPEHLDLFERGIARKLDFSFAGTQSLRIAQFLQDGLLEVGAIHTYIELYARLFVDLTPNVVMVAGYMADRQGNLYTGPSTEDTPTLVESAAFRDGIVIAQVNQIVDDVSDLPRVDVPGSWIDFVVQSDKPFFIEPLFTRDPRVIKPVHVLMAMMAIRGVYEKHQVQSLNHGIGFNTAAIELILPTYGEQLGLKGKICRNWVLNPHPTLIPAIETGWVESVHCFGAELGMESYAAARPDVFFTGRDGSMRSNRALCQLAGQYAVDLFIGATLQMDGLGNSSTVTNGRLAGFGGAPNMGHDPHGRRHPTPAWLDLIETDDPLARGKKLVVQMVETFQDGGQPTIVESLDAVAVGQASGMPLAPVMIYGDDVTHVLTEEGIAYLYKARSLEERKAMLAAVAGVTPIGLRHDPKTTAKLRADGLIALPEDIGVQRGAANRSLLAAKSIADLVEWSDGLYQPPAKFRSW
;
A
#
# COMPACT_ATOMS: atom_id res chain seq x y z
N MET A 1 -56.51 4.88 -50.88
CA MET A 1 -55.97 5.46 -49.64
C MET A 1 -54.85 4.54 -49.15
N SER A 2 -53.60 4.91 -49.42
CA SER A 2 -52.42 4.14 -48.99
C SER A 2 -51.95 4.72 -47.66
N THR A 3 -52.07 3.93 -46.60
CA THR A 3 -51.50 4.23 -45.28
C THR A 3 -50.01 3.98 -45.33
N ALA A 4 -49.24 5.04 -45.59
CA ALA A 4 -47.79 5.03 -45.45
C ALA A 4 -47.45 4.80 -43.96
N THR A 5 -46.97 3.60 -43.66
CA THR A 5 -46.34 3.24 -42.39
C THR A 5 -45.07 4.06 -42.23
N ALA A 6 -45.09 5.01 -41.30
CA ALA A 6 -43.92 5.79 -40.93
C ALA A 6 -42.83 4.84 -40.38
N ALA A 7 -41.67 4.83 -41.03
CA ALA A 7 -40.50 4.11 -40.54
C ALA A 7 -40.15 4.59 -39.11
N PRO A 8 -39.75 3.69 -38.20
CA PRO A 8 -39.39 4.09 -36.85
C PRO A 8 -38.25 5.11 -36.91
N ARG A 9 -38.48 6.31 -36.38
CA ARG A 9 -37.43 7.34 -36.21
C ARG A 9 -36.28 6.69 -35.42
N GLN A 10 -35.15 6.46 -36.07
CA GLN A 10 -33.91 6.12 -35.39
C GLN A 10 -33.66 7.21 -34.34
N ARG A 11 -33.74 6.86 -33.05
CA ARG A 11 -33.32 7.79 -31.99
C ARG A 11 -31.87 8.15 -32.26
N GLN A 12 -31.62 9.43 -32.56
CA GLN A 12 -30.28 9.93 -32.78
C GLN A 12 -29.45 9.63 -31.52
N LYS A 13 -28.30 8.98 -31.70
CA LYS A 13 -27.44 8.58 -30.59
C LYS A 13 -26.98 9.83 -29.84
N GLN A 14 -27.34 9.93 -28.56
CA GLN A 14 -26.92 11.01 -27.68
C GLN A 14 -25.51 10.71 -27.14
N TRP A 15 -24.58 11.66 -27.32
CA TRP A 15 -23.16 11.49 -26.97
C TRP A 15 -22.75 12.14 -25.64
N ASP A 16 -23.66 12.88 -25.01
CA ASP A 16 -23.43 13.66 -23.79
C ASP A 16 -24.34 13.23 -22.63
N THR A 17 -24.78 11.97 -22.62
CA THR A 17 -25.70 11.43 -21.60
C THR A 17 -25.16 11.58 -20.19
N ARG A 18 -23.85 11.31 -19.97
CA ARG A 18 -23.20 11.46 -18.66
C ARG A 18 -23.15 12.91 -18.21
N ARG A 19 -22.76 13.83 -19.09
CA ARG A 19 -22.76 15.27 -18.82
C ARG A 19 -24.15 15.79 -18.49
N THR A 20 -25.17 15.31 -19.19
CA THR A 20 -26.57 15.65 -18.91
C THR A 20 -26.98 15.14 -17.54
N GLU A 21 -26.62 13.90 -17.20
CA GLU A 21 -26.90 13.31 -15.90
C GLU A 21 -26.19 14.03 -14.74
N LYS A 22 -24.89 14.32 -14.88
CA LYS A 22 -24.14 15.12 -13.91
C LYS A 22 -24.85 16.46 -13.65
N ARG A 23 -25.20 17.19 -14.71
CA ARG A 23 -25.90 18.48 -14.60
C ARG A 23 -27.22 18.38 -13.86
N ARG A 24 -28.02 17.33 -14.13
CA ARG A 24 -29.29 17.07 -13.42
C ARG A 24 -29.06 16.90 -11.92
N ARG A 25 -28.03 16.15 -11.52
CA ARG A 25 -27.69 15.91 -10.12
C ARG A 25 -27.14 17.17 -9.44
N LEU A 26 -26.27 17.93 -10.11
CA LEU A 26 -25.77 19.22 -9.60
C LEU A 26 -26.89 20.24 -9.40
N GLU A 27 -27.90 20.28 -10.28
CA GLU A 27 -29.09 21.13 -10.13
C GLU A 27 -29.87 20.79 -8.87
N ALA A 28 -30.03 19.50 -8.55
CA ALA A 28 -30.83 19.02 -7.42
C ALA A 28 -30.27 19.46 -6.06
N VAL A 29 -28.98 19.81 -5.99
CA VAL A 29 -28.31 20.23 -4.76
C VAL A 29 -27.99 21.72 -4.67
N ARG A 30 -28.39 22.52 -5.67
CA ARG A 30 -28.11 23.98 -5.67
C ARG A 30 -28.60 24.69 -4.42
N GLN A 31 -29.70 24.25 -3.83
CA GLN A 31 -30.25 24.83 -2.59
C GLN A 31 -29.37 24.59 -1.34
N TYR A 32 -28.51 23.56 -1.38
CA TYR A 32 -27.61 23.20 -0.28
C TYR A 32 -26.19 23.75 -0.48
N ALA A 33 -25.95 24.47 -1.57
CA ALA A 33 -24.62 24.89 -1.99
C ALA A 33 -24.53 26.41 -2.21
N SER A 34 -23.40 27.00 -1.84
CA SER A 34 -22.99 28.35 -2.25
C SER A 34 -21.78 28.22 -3.17
N GLY A 35 -22.03 28.25 -4.48
CA GLY A 35 -21.00 27.84 -5.45
C GLY A 35 -20.61 26.37 -5.22
N PRO A 36 -19.31 26.05 -5.11
CA PRO A 36 -18.85 24.69 -4.80
C PRO A 36 -18.92 24.35 -3.29
N VAL A 37 -19.27 25.28 -2.40
CA VAL A 37 -19.28 25.02 -0.96
C VAL A 37 -20.63 24.47 -0.50
N LEU A 38 -20.63 23.26 0.07
CA LEU A 38 -21.81 22.61 0.65
C LEU A 38 -22.01 22.97 2.13
N GLN A 39 -23.27 23.01 2.56
CA GLN A 39 -23.63 23.13 3.96
C GLN A 39 -23.43 21.79 4.70
N GLN A 40 -22.62 21.80 5.76
CA GLN A 40 -22.26 20.60 6.53
C GLN A 40 -23.49 19.85 7.09
N GLY A 41 -24.50 20.60 7.58
CA GLY A 41 -25.70 20.03 8.22
C GLY A 41 -26.63 19.26 7.28
N ASP A 42 -26.57 19.54 5.97
CA ASP A 42 -27.45 18.95 4.96
C ASP A 42 -26.80 17.78 4.20
N MET A 43 -25.63 17.31 4.65
CA MET A 43 -24.80 16.38 3.86
C MET A 43 -25.54 15.08 3.50
N VAL A 44 -26.38 14.54 4.38
CA VAL A 44 -27.17 13.33 4.08
C VAL A 44 -28.13 13.58 2.90
N ALA A 45 -28.85 14.70 2.91
CA ALA A 45 -29.77 15.07 1.82
C ALA A 45 -29.01 15.35 0.51
N VAL A 46 -27.83 15.96 0.61
CA VAL A 46 -26.93 16.18 -0.54
C VAL A 46 -26.48 14.85 -1.14
N LEU A 47 -26.03 13.90 -0.32
CA LEU A 47 -25.62 12.57 -0.78
C LEU A 47 -26.80 11.83 -1.44
N GLU A 48 -27.99 11.84 -0.84
CA GLU A 48 -29.19 11.24 -1.43
C GLU A 48 -29.59 11.85 -2.79
N ALA A 49 -29.20 13.10 -3.07
CA ALA A 49 -29.48 13.77 -4.33
C ALA A 49 -28.37 13.60 -5.38
N LEU A 50 -27.10 13.48 -4.96
CA LEU A 50 -25.95 13.33 -5.86
C LEU A 50 -25.65 11.88 -6.23
N LEU A 51 -25.97 10.93 -5.37
CA LEU A 51 -25.82 9.51 -5.64
C LEU A 51 -27.08 8.94 -6.30
N ALA A 52 -26.91 7.87 -7.06
CA ALA A 52 -27.98 7.04 -7.56
C ALA A 52 -27.72 5.57 -7.22
N PRO A 53 -28.77 4.73 -7.15
CA PRO A 53 -28.61 3.29 -7.03
C PRO A 53 -27.66 2.71 -8.08
N GLY A 54 -26.75 1.85 -7.65
CA GLY A 54 -25.79 1.19 -8.55
C GLY A 54 -24.61 2.06 -9.01
N ASP A 55 -24.49 3.30 -8.53
CA ASP A 55 -23.32 4.13 -8.83
C ASP A 55 -22.03 3.44 -8.36
N ARG A 56 -20.98 3.63 -9.15
CA ARG A 56 -19.60 3.33 -8.75
C ARG A 56 -19.06 4.50 -7.96
N VAL A 57 -18.77 4.24 -6.70
CA VAL A 57 -18.37 5.25 -5.73
C VAL A 57 -16.97 4.95 -5.27
N VAL A 58 -16.03 5.81 -5.64
CA VAL A 58 -14.73 5.84 -4.99
C VAL A 58 -14.91 6.56 -3.67
N LEU A 59 -14.70 5.84 -2.57
CA LEU A 59 -14.66 6.42 -1.24
C LEU A 59 -13.22 6.37 -0.75
N GLU A 60 -12.65 7.52 -0.44
CA GLU A 60 -11.26 7.63 -0.01
C GLU A 60 -11.07 7.03 1.38
N GLY A 61 -10.84 5.73 1.42
CA GLY A 61 -10.09 5.06 2.46
C GLY A 61 -8.68 4.82 1.91
N ASN A 62 -7.74 5.71 2.18
CA ASN A 62 -6.34 5.48 1.82
C ASN A 62 -5.67 4.62 2.90
N ASN A 63 -4.38 4.35 2.77
CA ASN A 63 -3.66 3.70 3.86
C ASN A 63 -3.60 4.54 5.13
N GLN A 64 -3.48 5.86 4.99
CA GLN A 64 -3.42 6.78 6.12
C GLN A 64 -4.66 7.67 6.16
N LYS A 65 -4.84 8.59 5.20
CA LYS A 65 -5.98 9.52 5.16
C LYS A 65 -7.32 8.84 4.89
N GLN A 66 -8.34 9.19 5.68
CA GLN A 66 -9.73 8.72 5.48
C GLN A 66 -10.68 9.89 5.29
N ALA A 67 -11.59 9.81 4.31
CA ALA A 67 -12.75 10.68 4.21
C ALA A 67 -13.84 10.25 5.21
N ASP A 68 -13.51 10.29 6.49
CA ASP A 68 -14.28 9.74 7.60
C ASP A 68 -15.63 10.44 7.83
N PHE A 69 -15.71 11.75 7.61
CA PHE A 69 -16.98 12.49 7.69
C PHE A 69 -17.92 12.06 6.57
N LEU A 70 -17.44 11.99 5.32
CA LEU A 70 -18.25 11.53 4.18
C LEU A 70 -18.67 10.07 4.34
N ALA A 71 -17.79 9.20 4.84
CA ALA A 71 -18.14 7.81 5.16
C ALA A 71 -19.27 7.75 6.19
N ARG A 72 -19.16 8.50 7.31
CA ARG A 72 -20.22 8.58 8.34
C ARG A 72 -21.54 9.16 7.83
N MET A 73 -21.50 10.12 6.92
CA MET A 73 -22.72 10.68 6.34
C MET A 73 -23.36 9.70 5.35
N LEU A 74 -22.55 8.98 4.58
CA LEU A 74 -23.04 7.96 3.66
C LEU A 74 -23.73 6.81 4.40
N THR A 75 -23.26 6.43 5.59
CA THR A 75 -23.97 5.41 6.40
C THR A 75 -25.31 5.89 6.97
N GLN A 76 -25.71 7.15 6.78
CA GLN A 76 -26.98 7.69 7.26
C GLN A 76 -28.03 7.87 6.17
N VAL A 77 -27.66 7.69 4.90
CA VAL A 77 -28.63 7.80 3.78
C VAL A 77 -29.71 6.73 3.88
N ASN A 78 -30.87 7.04 3.28
CA ASN A 78 -31.98 6.09 3.16
C ASN A 78 -31.65 5.00 2.12
N PRO A 79 -31.58 3.71 2.52
CA PRO A 79 -31.29 2.61 1.61
C PRO A 79 -32.39 2.41 0.55
N ASP A 80 -33.62 2.89 0.74
CA ASP A 80 -34.64 2.84 -0.32
C ASP A 80 -34.34 3.79 -1.48
N LYS A 81 -33.54 4.83 -1.23
CA LYS A 81 -33.12 5.81 -2.25
C LYS A 81 -31.76 5.45 -2.83
N ILE A 82 -30.82 5.08 -1.97
CA ILE A 82 -29.43 4.80 -2.33
C ILE A 82 -29.09 3.38 -1.90
N HIS A 83 -28.99 2.48 -2.87
CA HIS A 83 -28.70 1.08 -2.64
C HIS A 83 -27.84 0.49 -3.75
N HIS A 84 -27.29 -0.69 -3.47
CA HIS A 84 -26.48 -1.46 -4.41
C HIS A 84 -25.28 -0.67 -4.96
N LEU A 85 -24.74 0.27 -4.18
CA LEU A 85 -23.53 0.97 -4.56
C LEU A 85 -22.39 -0.02 -4.81
N HIS A 86 -21.58 0.28 -5.82
CA HIS A 86 -20.32 -0.39 -6.08
C HIS A 86 -19.21 0.46 -5.49
N LEU A 87 -18.72 0.08 -4.30
CA LEU A 87 -17.63 0.78 -3.64
C LEU A 87 -16.29 0.39 -4.24
N ILE A 88 -15.47 1.40 -4.51
CA ILE A 88 -14.09 1.25 -4.97
C ILE A 88 -13.20 1.95 -3.94
N MET A 89 -12.40 1.18 -3.21
CA MET A 89 -11.67 1.70 -2.05
C MET A 89 -10.22 1.21 -2.06
N PRO A 90 -9.21 2.09 -2.10
CA PRO A 90 -7.82 1.65 -1.98
C PRO A 90 -7.59 0.82 -0.70
N SER A 91 -8.14 1.27 0.42
CA SER A 91 -8.09 0.62 1.72
C SER A 91 -9.46 0.62 2.42
N VAL A 92 -9.80 -0.52 3.03
CA VAL A 92 -10.95 -0.66 3.91
C VAL A 92 -10.48 -0.63 5.36
N SER A 93 -10.43 0.57 5.94
CA SER A 93 -9.87 0.80 7.29
C SER A 93 -10.93 1.07 8.35
N LEU A 94 -11.98 1.83 8.03
CA LEU A 94 -12.99 2.27 9.00
C LEU A 94 -14.14 1.27 9.13
N PRO A 95 -14.74 1.12 10.32
CA PRO A 95 -15.97 0.34 10.51
C PRO A 95 -17.11 0.82 9.59
N GLU A 96 -17.24 2.14 9.41
CA GLU A 96 -18.27 2.78 8.59
C GLU A 96 -18.24 2.30 7.15
N HIS A 97 -17.08 1.91 6.62
CA HIS A 97 -16.96 1.37 5.26
C HIS A 97 -17.74 0.06 5.10
N LEU A 98 -17.77 -0.77 6.15
CA LEU A 98 -18.48 -2.04 6.16
C LEU A 98 -19.93 -1.90 6.61
N ASP A 99 -20.24 -0.93 7.45
CA ASP A 99 -21.63 -0.61 7.84
C ASP A 99 -22.51 -0.31 6.60
N LEU A 100 -21.92 0.20 5.52
CA LEU A 100 -22.61 0.41 4.23
C LEU A 100 -23.19 -0.89 3.65
N PHE A 101 -22.53 -2.03 3.84
CA PHE A 101 -23.00 -3.32 3.35
C PHE A 101 -24.07 -3.91 4.28
N GLU A 102 -23.88 -3.83 5.59
CA GLU A 102 -24.89 -4.28 6.58
C GLU A 102 -26.21 -3.52 6.41
N ARG A 103 -26.15 -2.22 6.08
CA ARG A 103 -27.33 -1.38 5.86
C ARG A 103 -27.95 -1.54 4.46
N GLY A 104 -27.40 -2.38 3.59
CA GLY A 104 -27.89 -2.59 2.22
C GLY A 104 -27.65 -1.40 1.26
N ILE A 105 -26.83 -0.42 1.67
CA ILE A 105 -26.46 0.72 0.82
C ILE A 105 -25.48 0.27 -0.26
N ALA A 106 -24.47 -0.51 0.11
CA ALA A 106 -23.46 -1.04 -0.78
C ALA A 106 -23.67 -2.54 -1.02
N ARG A 107 -23.27 -3.02 -2.20
CA ARG A 107 -23.35 -4.44 -2.56
C ARG A 107 -22.00 -5.00 -3.00
N LYS A 108 -21.27 -4.26 -3.84
CA LYS A 108 -20.02 -4.71 -4.45
C LYS A 108 -18.83 -3.90 -3.94
N LEU A 109 -17.70 -4.57 -3.71
CA LEU A 109 -16.44 -3.97 -3.28
C LEU A 109 -15.30 -4.36 -4.22
N ASP A 110 -14.60 -3.37 -4.77
CA ASP A 110 -13.25 -3.53 -5.33
C ASP A 110 -12.27 -2.79 -4.42
N PHE A 111 -11.28 -3.52 -3.88
CA PHE A 111 -10.34 -2.95 -2.92
C PHE A 111 -8.93 -3.48 -3.07
N SER A 112 -7.95 -2.81 -2.45
CA SER A 112 -6.55 -3.27 -2.45
C SER A 112 -6.08 -3.76 -1.08
N PHE A 113 -6.39 -3.04 0.00
CA PHE A 113 -5.94 -3.38 1.34
C PHE A 113 -7.09 -3.38 2.36
N ALA A 114 -7.00 -4.25 3.36
CA ALA A 114 -7.90 -4.28 4.50
C ALA A 114 -7.08 -4.52 5.77
N GLY A 115 -7.04 -3.51 6.63
CA GLY A 115 -6.35 -3.59 7.91
C GLY A 115 -7.18 -4.33 8.95
N THR A 116 -7.62 -3.61 9.98
CA THR A 116 -8.43 -4.16 11.09
C THR A 116 -9.77 -4.76 10.64
N GLN A 117 -10.26 -4.38 9.47
CA GLN A 117 -11.54 -4.85 8.92
C GLN A 117 -11.45 -6.22 8.22
N SER A 118 -10.26 -6.80 8.07
CA SER A 118 -10.03 -8.04 7.31
C SER A 118 -10.89 -9.24 7.77
N LEU A 119 -11.18 -9.32 9.07
CA LEU A 119 -12.03 -10.38 9.65
C LEU A 119 -13.50 -10.17 9.25
N ARG A 120 -13.99 -8.93 9.36
CA ARG A 120 -15.36 -8.56 9.05
C ARG A 120 -15.65 -8.66 7.55
N ILE A 121 -14.69 -8.35 6.69
CA ILE A 121 -14.78 -8.60 5.23
C ILE A 121 -14.98 -10.09 4.95
N ALA A 122 -14.16 -10.95 5.56
CA ALA A 122 -14.28 -12.40 5.37
C ALA A 122 -15.65 -12.92 5.82
N GLN A 123 -16.17 -12.44 6.95
CA GLN A 123 -17.50 -12.78 7.44
C GLN A 123 -18.60 -12.34 6.46
N PHE A 124 -18.58 -11.09 5.98
CA PHE A 124 -19.62 -10.60 5.07
C PHE A 124 -19.64 -11.31 3.72
N LEU A 125 -18.47 -11.72 3.25
CA LEU A 125 -18.33 -12.50 2.04
C LEU A 125 -18.96 -13.89 2.22
N GLN A 126 -18.74 -14.53 3.39
CA GLN A 126 -19.37 -15.80 3.73
C GLN A 126 -20.89 -15.69 3.92
N ASP A 127 -21.36 -14.60 4.52
CA ASP A 127 -22.79 -14.33 4.73
C ASP A 127 -23.51 -13.85 3.45
N GLY A 128 -22.76 -13.62 2.37
CA GLY A 128 -23.30 -13.12 1.10
C GLY A 128 -23.83 -11.69 1.19
N LEU A 129 -23.41 -10.91 2.20
CA LEU A 129 -23.74 -9.49 2.36
C LEU A 129 -22.90 -8.59 1.44
N LEU A 130 -21.68 -9.01 1.15
CA LEU A 130 -20.71 -8.30 0.32
C LEU A 130 -20.26 -9.16 -0.86
N GLU A 131 -20.25 -8.58 -2.06
CA GLU A 131 -19.64 -9.18 -3.25
C GLU A 131 -18.26 -8.56 -3.49
N VAL A 132 -17.20 -9.37 -3.49
CA VAL A 132 -15.87 -8.91 -3.90
C VAL A 132 -15.77 -8.96 -5.42
N GLY A 133 -15.44 -7.83 -6.06
CA GLY A 133 -15.09 -7.82 -7.47
C GLY A 133 -13.73 -8.48 -7.69
N ALA A 134 -12.66 -7.81 -7.22
CA ALA A 134 -11.33 -8.37 -7.08
C ALA A 134 -10.55 -7.67 -5.95
N ILE A 135 -9.52 -8.37 -5.47
CA ILE A 135 -8.48 -7.79 -4.62
C ILE A 135 -7.36 -7.34 -5.55
N HIS A 136 -7.04 -6.05 -5.50
CA HIS A 136 -6.08 -5.41 -6.41
C HIS A 136 -4.79 -5.08 -5.68
N THR A 137 -3.74 -4.75 -6.43
CA THR A 137 -2.73 -3.81 -5.93
C THR A 137 -3.11 -2.37 -6.25
N TYR A 138 -2.73 -1.40 -5.41
CA TYR A 138 -3.20 -0.01 -5.54
C TYR A 138 -3.18 0.56 -6.96
N ILE A 139 -2.01 0.53 -7.62
CA ILE A 139 -1.85 1.13 -8.95
C ILE A 139 -2.69 0.40 -10.02
N GLU A 140 -2.93 -0.89 -9.84
CA GLU A 140 -3.83 -1.67 -10.68
C GLU A 140 -5.27 -1.17 -10.48
N LEU A 141 -5.74 -1.03 -9.24
CA LEU A 141 -7.06 -0.48 -8.96
C LEU A 141 -7.25 0.90 -9.59
N TYR A 142 -6.25 1.76 -9.49
CA TYR A 142 -6.30 3.09 -10.11
C TYR A 142 -6.37 3.01 -11.64
N ALA A 143 -5.62 2.11 -12.27
CA ALA A 143 -5.66 1.92 -13.71
C ALA A 143 -7.06 1.52 -14.19
N ARG A 144 -7.78 0.69 -13.42
CA ARG A 144 -9.16 0.27 -13.71
C ARG A 144 -10.13 1.45 -13.73
N LEU A 145 -9.89 2.51 -12.95
CA LEU A 145 -10.73 3.73 -12.95
C LEU A 145 -10.76 4.42 -14.33
N PHE A 146 -9.74 4.23 -15.16
CA PHE A 146 -9.68 4.82 -16.49
C PHE A 146 -10.17 3.88 -17.60
N VAL A 147 -10.58 2.65 -17.26
CA VAL A 147 -10.94 1.61 -18.23
C VAL A 147 -12.36 1.09 -17.99
N ASP A 148 -12.55 0.28 -16.95
CA ASP A 148 -13.76 -0.51 -16.75
C ASP A 148 -14.44 -0.27 -15.40
N LEU A 149 -13.72 0.30 -14.42
CA LEU A 149 -14.22 0.76 -13.12
C LEU A 149 -14.34 2.29 -13.04
N THR A 150 -14.50 2.98 -14.18
CA THR A 150 -14.71 4.44 -14.19
C THR A 150 -15.80 4.87 -13.21
N PRO A 151 -15.48 5.75 -12.24
CA PRO A 151 -16.39 6.09 -11.16
C PRO A 151 -17.45 7.09 -11.59
N ASN A 152 -18.60 7.01 -10.94
CA ASN A 152 -19.68 7.99 -11.03
C ASN A 152 -19.49 9.09 -9.99
N VAL A 153 -19.03 8.73 -8.79
CA VAL A 153 -18.80 9.65 -7.68
C VAL A 153 -17.44 9.34 -7.05
N VAL A 154 -16.69 10.37 -6.69
CA VAL A 154 -15.44 10.29 -5.93
C VAL A 154 -15.59 11.16 -4.69
N MET A 155 -15.40 10.56 -3.52
CA MET A 155 -15.45 11.23 -2.22
C MET A 155 -14.06 11.19 -1.59
N VAL A 156 -13.46 12.37 -1.40
CA VAL A 156 -12.07 12.54 -0.96
C VAL A 156 -11.95 13.51 0.22
N ALA A 157 -10.75 13.64 0.77
CA ALA A 157 -10.41 14.49 1.90
C ALA A 157 -9.17 15.36 1.60
N GLY A 158 -9.19 16.60 2.08
CA GLY A 158 -8.06 17.53 2.06
C GLY A 158 -7.92 18.28 3.38
N TYR A 159 -6.79 18.95 3.58
CA TYR A 159 -6.62 19.82 4.76
C TYR A 159 -7.44 21.08 4.62
N MET A 160 -7.31 21.75 3.47
CA MET A 160 -7.95 23.04 3.21
C MET A 160 -8.56 23.07 1.82
N ALA A 161 -9.63 23.85 1.67
CA ALA A 161 -10.12 24.29 0.37
C ALA A 161 -10.39 25.78 0.35
N ASP A 162 -10.29 26.42 -0.79
CA ASP A 162 -10.88 27.74 -0.99
C ASP A 162 -12.34 27.64 -1.48
N ARG A 163 -13.02 28.79 -1.60
CA ARG A 163 -14.39 28.86 -2.12
C ARG A 163 -14.53 28.57 -3.62
N GLN A 164 -13.44 28.34 -4.34
CA GLN A 164 -13.42 27.91 -5.74
C GLN A 164 -13.19 26.40 -5.87
N GLY A 165 -13.01 25.69 -4.75
CA GLY A 165 -12.80 24.25 -4.70
C GLY A 165 -11.34 23.82 -4.87
N ASN A 166 -10.37 24.75 -4.93
CA ASN A 166 -8.96 24.36 -4.96
C ASN A 166 -8.62 23.66 -3.65
N LEU A 167 -8.00 22.48 -3.71
CA LEU A 167 -7.67 21.70 -2.52
C LEU A 167 -6.18 21.77 -2.22
N TYR A 168 -5.89 21.89 -0.94
CA TYR A 168 -4.59 21.58 -0.35
C TYR A 168 -4.70 20.25 0.39
N THR A 169 -4.00 19.22 -0.12
CA THR A 169 -3.93 17.87 0.48
C THR A 169 -2.62 17.63 1.23
N GLY A 170 -1.61 18.47 1.01
CA GLY A 170 -0.38 18.54 1.81
C GLY A 170 0.40 17.22 1.86
N PRO A 171 1.02 16.90 3.02
CA PRO A 171 1.72 15.63 3.25
C PRO A 171 0.85 14.40 3.00
N SER A 172 -0.47 14.52 3.19
CA SER A 172 -1.47 13.46 3.03
C SER A 172 -2.13 13.50 1.63
N THR A 173 -1.37 13.87 0.60
CA THR A 173 -1.84 13.82 -0.79
C THR A 173 -2.23 12.41 -1.21
N GLU A 174 -1.35 11.43 -0.97
CA GLU A 174 -1.63 10.01 -1.14
C GLU A 174 -2.24 9.70 -2.53
N ASP A 175 -3.47 9.17 -2.57
CA ASP A 175 -4.16 8.63 -3.75
C ASP A 175 -4.98 9.71 -4.47
N THR A 176 -5.31 10.81 -3.78
CA THR A 176 -6.33 11.78 -4.18
C THR A 176 -6.20 12.25 -5.62
N PRO A 177 -5.02 12.63 -6.13
CA PRO A 177 -4.91 13.14 -7.50
C PRO A 177 -5.46 12.15 -8.53
N THR A 178 -5.08 10.87 -8.41
CA THR A 178 -5.50 9.83 -9.35
C THR A 178 -6.96 9.45 -9.19
N LEU A 179 -7.46 9.41 -7.94
CA LEU A 179 -8.88 9.15 -7.67
C LEU A 179 -9.77 10.26 -8.25
N VAL A 180 -9.43 11.53 -7.99
CA VAL A 180 -10.19 12.70 -8.46
C VAL A 180 -10.18 12.79 -9.99
N GLU A 181 -9.01 12.67 -10.61
CA GLU A 181 -8.86 12.80 -12.06
C GLU A 181 -9.76 11.80 -12.82
N SER A 182 -9.90 10.58 -12.30
CA SER A 182 -10.70 9.52 -12.92
C SER A 182 -12.21 9.84 -13.03
N ALA A 183 -12.75 10.70 -12.16
CA ALA A 183 -14.12 11.19 -12.25
C ALA A 183 -14.22 12.55 -12.94
N ALA A 184 -13.34 13.48 -12.59
CA ALA A 184 -13.39 14.88 -13.03
C ALA A 184 -13.46 15.01 -14.56
N PHE A 185 -12.68 14.20 -15.27
CA PHE A 185 -12.59 14.23 -16.74
C PHE A 185 -13.55 13.28 -17.45
N ARG A 186 -14.46 12.64 -16.70
CA ARG A 186 -15.41 11.68 -17.26
C ARG A 186 -16.86 11.93 -16.85
N ASP A 187 -17.16 13.19 -16.57
CA ASP A 187 -18.46 13.70 -16.12
C ASP A 187 -18.95 13.00 -14.83
N GLY A 188 -18.04 12.52 -13.97
CA GLY A 188 -18.34 12.08 -12.61
C GLY A 188 -18.45 13.25 -11.64
N ILE A 189 -18.92 13.00 -10.42
CA ILE A 189 -19.08 14.00 -9.35
C ILE A 189 -17.97 13.84 -8.33
N VAL A 190 -17.26 14.93 -8.00
CA VAL A 190 -16.19 14.92 -7.00
C VAL A 190 -16.58 15.76 -5.79
N ILE A 191 -16.60 15.14 -4.61
CA ILE A 191 -16.91 15.78 -3.34
C ILE A 191 -15.69 15.65 -2.42
N ALA A 192 -15.19 16.76 -1.90
CA ALA A 192 -14.07 16.78 -0.97
C ALA A 192 -14.52 17.27 0.41
N GLN A 193 -14.32 16.47 1.46
CA GLN A 193 -14.32 17.01 2.81
C GLN A 193 -13.00 17.73 3.07
N VAL A 194 -13.04 18.84 3.79
CA VAL A 194 -11.83 19.55 4.24
C VAL A 194 -11.92 19.94 5.69
N ASN A 195 -10.78 20.01 6.38
CA ASN A 195 -10.74 20.46 7.77
C ASN A 195 -11.12 21.94 7.89
N GLN A 196 -10.79 22.74 6.87
CA GLN A 196 -11.03 24.17 6.86
C GLN A 196 -11.35 24.67 5.44
N ILE A 197 -12.31 25.59 5.33
CA ILE A 197 -12.51 26.39 4.12
C ILE A 197 -11.96 27.80 4.35
N VAL A 198 -11.13 28.29 3.42
CA VAL A 198 -10.61 29.65 3.38
C VAL A 198 -11.30 30.47 2.29
N ASP A 199 -11.21 31.80 2.38
CA ASP A 199 -11.92 32.68 1.46
C ASP A 199 -11.19 32.84 0.11
N ASP A 200 -9.86 32.96 0.11
CA ASP A 200 -9.05 33.16 -1.10
C ASP A 200 -7.99 32.06 -1.30
N VAL A 201 -7.64 31.80 -2.57
CA VAL A 201 -6.63 30.80 -2.95
C VAL A 201 -5.25 31.10 -2.36
N SER A 202 -4.94 32.39 -2.11
CA SER A 202 -3.66 32.80 -1.52
C SER A 202 -3.51 32.41 -0.05
N ASP A 203 -4.60 32.03 0.62
CA ASP A 203 -4.59 31.48 1.98
C ASP A 203 -4.30 29.95 1.99
N LEU A 204 -4.28 29.31 0.83
CA LEU A 204 -3.83 27.92 0.71
C LEU A 204 -2.30 27.86 0.65
N PRO A 205 -1.64 26.95 1.40
CA PRO A 205 -0.19 26.76 1.29
C PRO A 205 0.25 26.43 -0.14
N ARG A 206 -0.51 25.57 -0.82
CA ARG A 206 -0.43 25.32 -2.26
C ARG A 206 -1.72 24.72 -2.79
N VAL A 207 -1.87 24.67 -4.11
CA VAL A 207 -2.95 23.93 -4.77
C VAL A 207 -2.42 22.56 -5.18
N ASP A 208 -2.96 21.52 -4.55
CA ASP A 208 -2.64 20.12 -4.80
C ASP A 208 -3.59 19.47 -5.81
N VAL A 209 -4.86 19.91 -5.81
CA VAL A 209 -5.89 19.55 -6.78
C VAL A 209 -6.61 20.84 -7.21
N PRO A 210 -6.65 21.17 -8.52
CA PRO A 210 -7.32 22.38 -8.99
C PRO A 210 -8.83 22.34 -8.76
N GLY A 211 -9.44 23.48 -8.42
CA GLY A 211 -10.87 23.58 -8.15
C GLY A 211 -11.75 23.18 -9.33
N SER A 212 -11.25 23.32 -10.56
CA SER A 212 -11.95 22.83 -11.76
C SER A 212 -12.18 21.31 -11.80
N TRP A 213 -11.51 20.53 -10.93
CA TRP A 213 -11.67 19.08 -10.84
C TRP A 213 -12.66 18.68 -9.74
N ILE A 214 -13.02 19.64 -8.87
CA ILE A 214 -13.85 19.44 -7.70
C ILE A 214 -15.23 20.03 -7.97
N ASP A 215 -16.28 19.23 -7.80
CA ASP A 215 -17.64 19.75 -7.92
C ASP A 215 -18.07 20.42 -6.62
N PHE A 216 -17.74 19.81 -5.48
CA PHE A 216 -18.09 20.34 -4.18
C PHE A 216 -17.03 20.13 -3.11
N VAL A 217 -16.95 21.09 -2.19
CA VAL A 217 -16.20 21.01 -0.93
C VAL A 217 -17.14 21.16 0.26
N VAL A 218 -16.85 20.47 1.36
CA VAL A 218 -17.58 20.58 2.62
C VAL A 218 -16.60 20.65 3.78
N GLN A 219 -16.79 21.58 4.71
CA GLN A 219 -16.00 21.59 5.93
C GLN A 219 -16.49 20.46 6.85
N SER A 220 -15.61 19.54 7.24
CA SER A 220 -15.96 18.42 8.11
C SER A 220 -16.19 18.85 9.56
N ASP A 221 -16.86 17.98 10.33
CA ASP A 221 -17.15 18.17 11.76
C ASP A 221 -15.89 18.20 12.64
N LYS A 222 -14.83 17.54 12.19
CA LYS A 222 -13.51 17.49 12.81
C LYS A 222 -12.45 17.24 11.74
N PRO A 223 -11.15 17.40 12.06
CA PRO A 223 -10.09 17.01 11.15
C PRO A 223 -10.23 15.57 10.69
N PHE A 224 -9.96 15.31 9.41
CA PHE A 224 -10.05 13.97 8.85
C PHE A 224 -9.11 13.00 9.56
N PHE A 225 -9.51 11.73 9.64
CA PHE A 225 -8.73 10.71 10.34
C PHE A 225 -7.49 10.29 9.53
N ILE A 226 -6.36 10.11 10.22
CA ILE A 226 -5.10 9.60 9.67
C ILE A 226 -4.68 8.38 10.48
N GLU A 227 -4.60 7.21 9.84
CA GLU A 227 -4.08 6.00 10.46
C GLU A 227 -2.53 6.03 10.48
N PRO A 228 -1.87 5.86 11.63
CA PRO A 228 -0.41 5.71 11.71
C PRO A 228 0.00 4.28 11.31
N LEU A 229 -0.32 3.90 10.08
CA LEU A 229 -0.30 2.51 9.62
C LEU A 229 1.11 1.92 9.67
N PHE A 230 2.13 2.67 9.19
CA PHE A 230 3.49 2.17 9.03
C PHE A 230 4.38 2.42 10.25
N THR A 231 3.97 3.26 11.19
CA THR A 231 4.69 3.48 12.46
C THR A 231 4.82 2.17 13.26
N ARG A 232 6.05 1.80 13.65
CA ARG A 232 6.35 0.61 14.47
C ARG A 232 7.15 1.00 15.71
N ASP A 233 6.71 0.56 16.89
CA ASP A 233 7.43 0.80 18.14
C ASP A 233 8.69 -0.09 18.21
N PRO A 234 9.91 0.49 18.22
CA PRO A 234 11.15 -0.29 18.32
C PRO A 234 11.25 -1.17 19.57
N ARG A 235 10.42 -0.93 20.59
CA ARG A 235 10.32 -1.79 21.79
C ARG A 235 9.94 -3.23 21.46
N VAL A 236 9.14 -3.43 20.41
CA VAL A 236 8.60 -4.75 20.02
C VAL A 236 9.60 -5.53 19.13
N ILE A 237 10.66 -4.88 18.65
CA ILE A 237 11.66 -5.56 17.82
C ILE A 237 12.46 -6.56 18.65
N LYS A 238 12.33 -7.84 18.28
CA LYS A 238 12.98 -9.00 18.91
C LYS A 238 14.38 -9.25 18.33
N PRO A 239 15.28 -9.96 19.06
CA PRO A 239 16.58 -10.39 18.54
C PRO A 239 16.53 -11.16 17.22
N VAL A 240 15.49 -11.97 16.99
CA VAL A 240 15.30 -12.70 15.72
C VAL A 240 15.11 -11.76 14.53
N HIS A 241 14.36 -10.66 14.69
CA HIS A 241 14.24 -9.64 13.63
C HIS A 241 15.61 -9.00 13.35
N VAL A 242 16.42 -8.74 14.40
CA VAL A 242 17.78 -8.20 14.24
C VAL A 242 18.68 -9.18 13.49
N LEU A 243 18.61 -10.48 13.79
CA LEU A 243 19.35 -11.52 13.08
C LEU A 243 19.01 -11.51 11.59
N MET A 244 17.72 -11.55 11.27
CA MET A 244 17.26 -11.52 9.88
C MET A 244 17.62 -10.20 9.19
N ALA A 245 17.59 -9.08 9.90
CA ALA A 245 18.01 -7.79 9.38
C ALA A 245 19.51 -7.74 9.05
N MET A 246 20.36 -8.32 9.91
CA MET A 246 21.80 -8.46 9.63
C MET A 246 22.04 -9.29 8.38
N MET A 247 21.31 -10.40 8.22
CA MET A 247 21.36 -11.22 7.01
C MET A 247 20.87 -10.49 5.77
N ALA A 248 19.82 -9.66 5.88
CA ALA A 248 19.32 -8.87 4.75
C ALA A 248 20.40 -7.88 4.27
N ILE A 249 21.03 -7.15 5.20
CA ILE A 249 22.09 -6.19 4.86
C ILE A 249 23.28 -6.90 4.23
N ARG A 250 23.79 -7.98 4.85
CA ARG A 250 25.03 -8.64 4.44
C ARG A 250 24.85 -9.56 3.24
N GLY A 251 23.83 -10.42 3.29
CA GLY A 251 23.57 -11.47 2.32
C GLY A 251 22.74 -11.03 1.12
N VAL A 252 22.08 -9.87 1.17
CA VAL A 252 21.31 -9.34 0.05
C VAL A 252 21.80 -7.95 -0.37
N TYR A 253 21.74 -6.95 0.52
CA TYR A 253 21.95 -5.56 0.10
C TYR A 253 23.39 -5.29 -0.32
N GLU A 254 24.34 -5.70 0.51
CA GLU A 254 25.78 -5.61 0.20
C GLU A 254 26.14 -6.51 -0.97
N LYS A 255 25.72 -7.79 -0.92
CA LYS A 255 26.01 -8.79 -1.94
C LYS A 255 25.68 -8.30 -3.35
N HIS A 256 24.50 -7.70 -3.50
CA HIS A 256 23.98 -7.23 -4.79
C HIS A 256 24.17 -5.73 -5.03
N GLN A 257 24.87 -5.02 -4.13
CA GLN A 257 25.09 -3.57 -4.21
C GLN A 257 23.78 -2.78 -4.39
N VAL A 258 22.74 -3.11 -3.62
CA VAL A 258 21.40 -2.52 -3.73
C VAL A 258 21.45 -1.02 -3.44
N GLN A 259 21.16 -0.18 -4.44
CA GLN A 259 21.21 1.28 -4.32
C GLN A 259 19.88 1.88 -3.91
N SER A 260 18.78 1.28 -4.39
CA SER A 260 17.43 1.82 -4.20
C SER A 260 16.43 0.71 -3.85
N LEU A 261 15.50 1.01 -2.94
CA LEU A 261 14.62 -0.02 -2.39
C LEU A 261 13.28 0.50 -1.86
N ASN A 262 12.36 -0.45 -1.71
CA ASN A 262 11.18 -0.32 -0.88
C ASN A 262 11.20 -1.38 0.24
N HIS A 263 10.85 -0.95 1.45
CA HIS A 263 10.49 -1.85 2.54
C HIS A 263 8.97 -1.99 2.63
N GLY A 264 8.52 -3.24 2.59
CA GLY A 264 7.19 -3.62 3.03
C GLY A 264 7.02 -3.36 4.52
N ILE A 265 5.77 -3.24 4.94
CA ILE A 265 5.41 -2.93 6.33
C ILE A 265 5.72 -4.11 7.27
N GLY A 266 6.32 -3.84 8.44
CA GLY A 266 6.54 -4.88 9.45
C GLY A 266 7.71 -4.59 10.40
N PHE A 267 7.83 -5.39 11.46
CA PHE A 267 8.96 -5.29 12.39
C PHE A 267 10.27 -5.82 11.80
N ASN A 268 10.19 -6.75 10.83
CA ASN A 268 11.35 -7.30 10.12
C ASN A 268 12.13 -6.21 9.37
N THR A 269 11.43 -5.39 8.58
CA THR A 269 12.02 -4.29 7.81
C THR A 269 12.36 -3.07 8.68
N ALA A 270 11.55 -2.78 9.71
CA ALA A 270 11.90 -1.76 10.70
C ALA A 270 13.21 -2.09 11.44
N ALA A 271 13.49 -3.38 11.70
CA ALA A 271 14.77 -3.80 12.26
C ALA A 271 15.94 -3.51 11.31
N ILE A 272 15.76 -3.70 9.99
CA ILE A 272 16.76 -3.33 8.99
C ILE A 272 17.06 -1.83 9.06
N GLU A 273 16.03 -1.00 8.99
CA GLU A 273 16.15 0.47 9.04
C GLU A 273 16.98 0.93 10.25
N LEU A 274 16.69 0.35 11.42
CA LEU A 274 17.31 0.72 12.69
C LEU A 274 18.73 0.18 12.91
N ILE A 275 19.18 -0.80 12.11
CA ILE A 275 20.55 -1.32 12.21
C ILE A 275 21.46 -0.91 11.05
N LEU A 276 20.94 -0.19 10.03
CA LEU A 276 21.80 0.45 9.03
C LEU A 276 22.87 1.34 9.69
N PRO A 277 22.53 2.25 10.62
CA PRO A 277 23.50 3.17 11.23
C PRO A 277 24.47 2.53 12.23
N THR A 278 24.32 1.24 12.51
CA THR A 278 25.13 0.52 13.50
C THR A 278 25.83 -0.66 12.84
N TYR A 279 25.09 -1.71 12.50
CA TYR A 279 25.63 -2.90 11.85
C TYR A 279 26.09 -2.60 10.42
N GLY A 280 25.31 -1.83 9.65
CA GLY A 280 25.73 -1.39 8.32
C GLY A 280 26.99 -0.50 8.36
N GLU A 281 27.11 0.34 9.40
CA GLU A 281 28.28 1.21 9.61
C GLU A 281 29.53 0.39 9.98
N GLN A 282 29.40 -0.64 10.82
CA GLN A 282 30.49 -1.58 11.14
C GLN A 282 31.03 -2.29 9.90
N LEU A 283 30.19 -2.51 8.89
CA LEU A 283 30.58 -3.08 7.60
C LEU A 283 31.14 -2.03 6.61
N GLY A 284 31.12 -0.74 6.96
CA GLY A 284 31.60 0.35 6.10
C GLY A 284 30.76 0.54 4.83
N LEU A 285 29.43 0.35 4.94
CA LEU A 285 28.51 0.34 3.80
C LEU A 285 27.75 1.66 3.58
N LYS A 286 27.90 2.63 4.48
CA LYS A 286 27.29 3.96 4.32
C LYS A 286 27.69 4.58 2.97
N GLY A 287 26.71 5.09 2.24
CA GLY A 287 26.90 5.66 0.89
C GLY A 287 27.20 4.63 -0.20
N LYS A 288 27.24 3.32 0.11
CA LYS A 288 27.44 2.25 -0.87
C LYS A 288 26.16 1.47 -1.20
N ILE A 289 25.17 1.49 -0.31
CA ILE A 289 23.87 0.83 -0.48
C ILE A 289 22.75 1.70 0.09
N CYS A 290 21.49 1.37 -0.23
CA CYS A 290 20.30 1.93 0.42
C CYS A 290 20.22 3.46 0.43
N ARG A 291 20.58 4.10 -0.69
CA ARG A 291 20.64 5.56 -0.79
C ARG A 291 19.28 6.17 -1.14
N ASN A 292 18.52 5.51 -2.01
CA ASN A 292 17.28 6.06 -2.55
C ASN A 292 16.07 5.19 -2.20
N TRP A 293 15.05 5.79 -1.61
CA TRP A 293 13.93 5.07 -1.03
C TRP A 293 12.62 5.47 -1.68
N VAL A 294 11.82 4.46 -1.97
CA VAL A 294 10.40 4.61 -2.27
C VAL A 294 9.67 4.09 -1.04
N LEU A 295 9.34 4.97 -0.11
CA LEU A 295 8.90 4.59 1.25
C LEU A 295 8.02 5.67 1.87
N ASN A 296 7.07 5.29 2.72
CA ASN A 296 6.46 6.25 3.63
C ASN A 296 7.55 6.86 4.55
N PRO A 297 7.33 8.05 5.14
CA PRO A 297 8.29 8.64 6.07
C PRO A 297 8.27 7.87 7.40
N HIS A 298 8.85 6.67 7.41
CA HIS A 298 8.89 5.80 8.59
C HIS A 298 9.68 6.48 9.72
N PRO A 299 9.11 6.59 10.94
CA PRO A 299 9.87 7.07 12.08
C PRO A 299 11.13 6.21 12.35
N THR A 300 11.08 4.92 12.06
CA THR A 300 12.22 3.99 12.21
C THR A 300 13.39 4.25 11.25
N LEU A 301 13.18 5.05 10.19
CA LEU A 301 14.23 5.46 9.26
C LEU A 301 14.96 6.74 9.72
N ILE A 302 14.44 7.47 10.72
CA ILE A 302 15.04 8.73 11.21
C ILE A 302 16.53 8.56 11.51
N PRO A 303 17.00 7.55 12.27
CA PRO A 303 18.43 7.43 12.55
C PRO A 303 19.29 7.23 11.30
N ALA A 304 18.78 6.55 10.26
CA ALA A 304 19.48 6.38 8.99
C ALA A 304 19.55 7.67 8.17
N ILE A 305 18.51 8.51 8.24
CA ILE A 305 18.53 9.84 7.62
C ILE A 305 19.56 10.73 8.33
N GLU A 306 19.49 10.85 9.65
CA GLU A 306 20.38 11.75 10.41
C GLU A 306 21.85 11.31 10.37
N THR A 307 22.10 10.01 10.23
CA THR A 307 23.46 9.50 10.02
C THR A 307 23.91 9.51 8.56
N GLY A 308 23.14 10.11 7.63
CA GLY A 308 23.56 10.34 6.25
C GLY A 308 23.63 9.07 5.38
N TRP A 309 22.83 8.06 5.69
CA TRP A 309 22.65 6.88 4.81
C TRP A 309 21.70 7.17 3.66
N VAL A 310 20.65 7.94 3.94
CA VAL A 310 19.53 8.18 3.04
C VAL A 310 19.78 9.47 2.26
N GLU A 311 19.84 9.37 0.92
CA GLU A 311 19.92 10.51 0.01
C GLU A 311 18.54 11.03 -0.38
N SER A 312 17.58 10.14 -0.66
CA SER A 312 16.23 10.53 -1.05
C SER A 312 15.14 9.58 -0.55
N VAL A 313 13.95 10.13 -0.27
CA VAL A 313 12.73 9.39 0.05
C VAL A 313 11.55 9.99 -0.71
N HIS A 314 11.02 9.27 -1.70
CA HIS A 314 9.73 9.59 -2.31
C HIS A 314 8.62 8.81 -1.60
N CYS A 315 7.55 9.50 -1.19
CA CYS A 315 6.57 8.95 -0.25
C CYS A 315 5.23 8.58 -0.88
N PHE A 316 4.70 7.41 -0.48
CA PHE A 316 3.34 6.99 -0.84
C PHE A 316 2.28 7.85 -0.14
N GLY A 317 2.52 8.18 1.13
CA GLY A 317 1.66 8.96 2.01
C GLY A 317 2.45 9.63 3.12
N ALA A 318 1.73 10.22 4.08
CA ALA A 318 2.31 10.73 5.32
C ALA A 318 2.38 9.63 6.40
N GLU A 319 3.13 9.89 7.46
CA GLU A 319 2.98 9.20 8.74
C GLU A 319 2.69 10.24 9.81
N LEU A 320 1.65 10.01 10.61
CA LEU A 320 1.19 10.97 11.60
C LEU A 320 2.31 11.34 12.58
N GLY A 321 2.65 12.62 12.65
CA GLY A 321 3.71 13.16 13.50
C GLY A 321 5.03 13.44 12.77
N MET A 322 5.20 12.97 11.54
CA MET A 322 6.43 13.15 10.75
C MET A 322 6.43 14.42 9.90
N GLU A 323 5.34 15.21 9.91
CA GLU A 323 5.14 16.34 9.01
C GLU A 323 6.23 17.41 9.19
N SER A 324 6.52 17.79 10.45
CA SER A 324 7.55 18.79 10.77
C SER A 324 8.96 18.28 10.49
N TYR A 325 9.21 17.00 10.77
CA TYR A 325 10.49 16.37 10.49
C TYR A 325 10.79 16.34 8.99
N ALA A 326 9.82 15.91 8.17
CA ALA A 326 9.96 15.87 6.71
C ALA A 326 10.14 17.27 6.11
N ALA A 327 9.39 18.27 6.60
CA ALA A 327 9.53 19.66 6.16
C ALA A 327 10.93 20.24 6.47
N ALA A 328 11.56 19.80 7.57
CA ALA A 328 12.91 20.21 7.95
C ALA A 328 14.03 19.48 7.17
N ARG A 329 13.71 18.45 6.39
CA ARG A 329 14.68 17.69 5.56
C ARG A 329 14.34 17.74 4.06
N PRO A 330 14.29 18.94 3.43
CA PRO A 330 13.88 19.09 2.02
C PRO A 330 14.87 18.50 1.01
N ASP A 331 16.13 18.26 1.39
CA ASP A 331 17.11 17.57 0.55
C ASP A 331 16.84 16.06 0.45
N VAL A 332 16.12 15.50 1.42
CA VAL A 332 15.78 14.07 1.49
C VAL A 332 14.35 13.82 1.01
N PHE A 333 13.39 14.63 1.47
CA PHE A 333 11.97 14.48 1.16
C PHE A 333 11.52 15.44 0.07
N PHE A 334 10.56 14.98 -0.74
CA PHE A 334 9.96 15.80 -1.79
C PHE A 334 8.98 16.81 -1.16
N THR A 335 9.43 18.05 -1.01
CA THR A 335 8.68 19.17 -0.41
C THR A 335 8.25 20.19 -1.46
N GLY A 336 7.08 20.78 -1.25
CA GLY A 336 6.62 21.90 -2.06
C GLY A 336 7.30 23.21 -1.68
N ARG A 337 7.06 24.27 -2.46
CA ARG A 337 7.58 25.63 -2.13
C ARG A 337 7.03 26.18 -0.81
N ASP A 338 5.90 25.65 -0.37
CA ASP A 338 5.28 25.93 0.92
C ASP A 338 6.01 25.25 2.10
N GLY A 339 6.97 24.37 1.82
CA GLY A 339 7.79 23.64 2.80
C GLY A 339 7.20 22.29 3.22
N SER A 340 5.91 22.03 3.01
CA SER A 340 5.32 20.73 3.36
C SER A 340 5.63 19.64 2.33
N MET A 341 5.70 18.38 2.78
CA MET A 341 5.87 17.22 1.91
C MET A 341 4.73 17.10 0.88
N ARG A 342 5.03 16.57 -0.31
CA ARG A 342 4.06 16.15 -1.32
C ARG A 342 4.20 14.64 -1.56
N SER A 343 3.40 13.85 -0.85
CA SER A 343 3.28 12.43 -1.17
C SER A 343 2.52 12.22 -2.49
N ASN A 344 2.69 11.07 -3.12
CA ASN A 344 1.86 10.66 -4.25
C ASN A 344 1.90 9.13 -4.38
N ARG A 345 0.82 8.43 -4.00
CA ARG A 345 0.82 6.97 -3.98
C ARG A 345 0.97 6.38 -5.37
N ALA A 346 0.31 6.94 -6.39
CA ALA A 346 0.41 6.41 -7.75
C ALA A 346 1.84 6.51 -8.30
N LEU A 347 2.47 7.69 -8.21
CA LEU A 347 3.84 7.88 -8.68
C LEU A 347 4.85 7.11 -7.84
N CYS A 348 4.64 7.03 -6.53
CA CYS A 348 5.50 6.26 -5.64
C CYS A 348 5.40 4.75 -5.94
N GLN A 349 4.20 4.21 -6.22
CA GLN A 349 4.02 2.82 -6.66
C GLN A 349 4.72 2.56 -8.00
N LEU A 350 4.63 3.49 -8.96
CA LEU A 350 5.33 3.35 -10.24
C LEU A 350 6.86 3.35 -10.06
N ALA A 351 7.41 4.24 -9.22
CA ALA A 351 8.82 4.24 -8.89
C ALA A 351 9.24 2.95 -8.16
N GLY A 352 8.42 2.49 -7.22
CA GLY A 352 8.61 1.23 -6.50
C GLY A 352 8.57 0.00 -7.41
N GLN A 353 7.90 0.07 -8.57
CA GLN A 353 7.90 -0.99 -9.57
C GLN A 353 9.13 -0.91 -10.48
N TYR A 354 9.37 0.25 -11.10
CA TYR A 354 10.30 0.38 -12.22
C TYR A 354 11.68 0.95 -11.88
N ALA A 355 11.80 1.74 -10.80
CA ALA A 355 12.98 2.56 -10.52
C ALA A 355 13.79 2.11 -9.30
N VAL A 356 13.29 1.16 -8.50
CA VAL A 356 14.04 0.59 -7.38
C VAL A 356 14.70 -0.74 -7.74
N ASP A 357 15.84 -1.04 -7.14
CA ASP A 357 16.52 -2.32 -7.29
C ASP A 357 15.78 -3.45 -6.57
N LEU A 358 15.21 -3.15 -5.40
CA LEU A 358 14.74 -4.16 -4.46
C LEU A 358 13.39 -3.83 -3.82
N PHE A 359 12.58 -4.87 -3.65
CA PHE A 359 11.49 -4.92 -2.67
C PHE A 359 11.77 -6.01 -1.64
N ILE A 360 11.55 -5.72 -0.36
CA ILE A 360 11.56 -6.71 0.72
C ILE A 360 10.29 -6.60 1.54
N GLY A 361 9.62 -7.72 1.82
CA GLY A 361 8.39 -7.72 2.60
C GLY A 361 8.16 -9.05 3.31
N ALA A 362 7.25 -9.05 4.27
CA ALA A 362 6.78 -10.23 4.97
C ALA A 362 5.43 -10.70 4.40
N THR A 363 5.03 -11.92 4.77
CA THR A 363 3.73 -12.53 4.46
C THR A 363 3.21 -13.31 5.67
N LEU A 364 1.92 -13.68 5.69
CA LEU A 364 1.38 -14.57 6.71
C LEU A 364 1.59 -16.04 6.37
N GLN A 365 1.45 -16.41 5.09
CA GLN A 365 1.71 -17.77 4.62
C GLN A 365 2.58 -17.75 3.37
N MET A 366 3.39 -18.79 3.22
CA MET A 366 4.16 -19.14 2.03
C MET A 366 4.07 -20.65 1.78
N ASP A 367 3.91 -21.10 0.54
CA ASP A 367 3.95 -22.53 0.20
C ASP A 367 5.35 -23.01 -0.21
N GLY A 368 5.49 -24.32 -0.45
CA GLY A 368 6.74 -24.92 -0.90
C GLY A 368 7.23 -24.49 -2.29
N LEU A 369 6.45 -23.71 -3.04
CA LEU A 369 6.85 -23.11 -4.33
C LEU A 369 7.31 -21.66 -4.18
N GLY A 370 7.10 -21.07 -2.99
CA GLY A 370 7.38 -19.66 -2.70
C GLY A 370 6.19 -18.74 -2.95
N ASN A 371 5.01 -19.26 -3.31
CA ASN A 371 3.81 -18.43 -3.40
C ASN A 371 3.47 -17.92 -2.01
N SER A 372 3.18 -16.63 -1.88
CA SER A 372 2.92 -16.00 -0.60
C SER A 372 1.57 -15.29 -0.59
N SER A 373 0.89 -15.31 0.56
CA SER A 373 -0.37 -14.59 0.76
C SER A 373 -0.58 -14.17 2.21
N THR A 374 -1.28 -13.05 2.36
CA THR A 374 -1.83 -12.52 3.62
C THR A 374 -3.28 -12.95 3.86
N VAL A 375 -3.89 -13.65 2.90
CA VAL A 375 -5.24 -14.22 3.06
C VAL A 375 -5.14 -15.54 3.80
N THR A 376 -5.83 -15.63 4.93
CA THR A 376 -5.93 -16.84 5.76
C THR A 376 -7.39 -17.20 6.03
N ASN A 377 -7.65 -18.39 6.57
CA ASN A 377 -9.00 -18.76 6.96
C ASN A 377 -9.58 -17.74 7.94
N GLY A 378 -10.74 -17.16 7.57
CA GLY A 378 -11.42 -16.13 8.36
C GLY A 378 -10.82 -14.71 8.25
N ARG A 379 -9.77 -14.48 7.45
CA ARG A 379 -9.13 -13.16 7.31
C ARG A 379 -8.81 -12.81 5.86
N LEU A 380 -9.44 -11.75 5.35
CA LEU A 380 -9.19 -11.21 4.01
C LEU A 380 -8.48 -9.85 4.09
N ALA A 381 -7.17 -9.85 4.32
CA ALA A 381 -6.38 -8.61 4.55
C ALA A 381 -6.09 -7.79 3.28
N GLY A 382 -6.37 -8.34 2.09
CA GLY A 382 -5.98 -7.73 0.82
C GLY A 382 -4.45 -7.75 0.61
N PHE A 383 -4.00 -7.09 -0.45
CA PHE A 383 -2.60 -7.12 -0.90
C PHE A 383 -1.84 -5.80 -0.69
N GLY A 384 -2.55 -4.68 -0.72
CA GLY A 384 -1.95 -3.36 -0.77
C GLY A 384 -0.93 -3.22 -1.92
N GLY A 385 0.27 -2.73 -1.60
CA GLY A 385 1.31 -2.45 -2.60
C GLY A 385 2.19 -3.65 -2.94
N ALA A 386 2.05 -4.76 -2.20
CA ALA A 386 2.98 -5.88 -2.30
C ALA A 386 3.01 -6.53 -3.69
N PRO A 387 1.90 -6.78 -4.40
CA PRO A 387 1.97 -7.38 -5.74
C PRO A 387 2.68 -6.49 -6.76
N ASN A 388 2.48 -5.16 -6.71
CA ASN A 388 3.16 -4.20 -7.59
C ASN A 388 4.67 -4.13 -7.33
N MET A 389 5.09 -4.21 -6.07
CA MET A 389 6.50 -4.10 -5.72
C MET A 389 7.21 -5.46 -5.70
N GLY A 390 6.50 -6.53 -5.43
CA GLY A 390 7.02 -7.88 -5.27
C GLY A 390 6.91 -8.73 -6.53
N HIS A 391 7.14 -8.15 -7.70
CA HIS A 391 7.25 -8.89 -8.95
C HIS A 391 8.41 -8.36 -9.79
N ASP A 392 8.90 -9.17 -10.73
CA ASP A 392 9.87 -8.70 -11.72
C ASP A 392 9.16 -7.81 -12.76
N PRO A 393 9.53 -6.52 -12.93
CA PRO A 393 8.87 -5.63 -13.88
C PRO A 393 9.34 -5.93 -15.30
N HIS A 394 8.64 -6.82 -16.01
CA HIS A 394 8.98 -7.23 -17.39
C HIS A 394 9.04 -6.08 -18.42
N GLY A 395 8.48 -4.91 -18.12
CA GLY A 395 8.61 -3.69 -18.93
C GLY A 395 9.91 -2.90 -18.71
N ARG A 396 10.67 -3.16 -17.64
CA ARG A 396 11.91 -2.45 -17.31
C ARG A 396 13.02 -2.76 -18.33
N ARG A 397 13.75 -1.72 -18.76
CA ARG A 397 14.92 -1.85 -19.65
C ARG A 397 16.16 -1.14 -19.13
N HIS A 398 16.01 -0.21 -18.20
CA HIS A 398 17.13 0.51 -17.62
C HIS A 398 17.95 -0.41 -16.69
N PRO A 399 19.24 -0.64 -16.98
CA PRO A 399 20.09 -1.49 -16.14
C PRO A 399 20.51 -0.76 -14.87
N THR A 400 20.64 -1.51 -13.78
CA THR A 400 21.36 -1.10 -12.58
C THR A 400 22.25 -2.26 -12.13
N PRO A 401 23.30 -2.01 -11.33
CA PRO A 401 24.20 -3.07 -10.88
C PRO A 401 23.45 -4.25 -10.24
N ALA A 402 22.59 -3.97 -9.26
CA ALA A 402 21.81 -4.99 -8.56
C ALA A 402 20.88 -5.76 -9.49
N TRP A 403 20.23 -5.09 -10.46
CA TRP A 403 19.31 -5.74 -11.40
C TRP A 403 20.04 -6.68 -12.36
N LEU A 404 21.23 -6.30 -12.83
CA LEU A 404 22.05 -7.12 -13.73
C LEU A 404 22.71 -8.30 -13.00
N ASP A 405 22.99 -8.17 -11.70
CA ASP A 405 23.66 -9.20 -10.90
C ASP A 405 22.84 -10.49 -10.76
N LEU A 406 21.55 -10.46 -11.10
CA LEU A 406 20.64 -11.63 -11.06
C LEU A 406 20.64 -12.44 -12.38
N ILE A 407 21.50 -12.11 -13.34
CA ILE A 407 21.67 -12.87 -14.58
C ILE A 407 22.58 -14.09 -14.33
N GLU A 408 22.02 -15.29 -14.50
CA GLU A 408 22.71 -16.57 -14.26
C GLU A 408 23.03 -17.33 -15.58
N THR A 409 23.17 -16.59 -16.68
CA THR A 409 23.43 -17.16 -18.01
C THR A 409 24.29 -16.20 -18.84
N ASP A 410 25.06 -16.75 -19.78
CA ASP A 410 25.86 -15.98 -20.74
C ASP A 410 25.06 -15.56 -21.99
N ASP A 411 23.75 -15.85 -22.03
CA ASP A 411 22.88 -15.43 -23.14
C ASP A 411 22.82 -13.89 -23.22
N PRO A 412 23.28 -13.27 -24.32
CA PRO A 412 23.25 -11.81 -24.47
C PRO A 412 21.83 -11.23 -24.55
N LEU A 413 20.80 -12.08 -24.75
CA LEU A 413 19.39 -11.68 -24.71
C LEU A 413 18.79 -11.77 -23.31
N ALA A 414 19.54 -12.29 -22.33
CA ALA A 414 19.11 -12.33 -20.94
C ALA A 414 18.91 -10.91 -20.40
N ARG A 415 17.83 -10.76 -19.65
CA ARG A 415 17.52 -9.53 -18.91
C ARG A 415 17.78 -9.76 -17.43
N GLY A 416 18.17 -8.71 -16.75
CA GLY A 416 18.23 -8.70 -15.30
C GLY A 416 16.85 -8.85 -14.66
N LYS A 417 16.84 -8.94 -13.34
CA LYS A 417 15.62 -9.13 -12.54
C LYS A 417 15.63 -8.18 -11.37
N LYS A 418 14.46 -7.66 -11.01
CA LYS A 418 14.31 -6.92 -9.74
C LYS A 418 14.50 -7.89 -8.57
N LEU A 419 15.16 -7.44 -7.50
CA LEU A 419 15.26 -8.23 -6.28
C LEU A 419 13.91 -8.18 -5.54
N VAL A 420 13.25 -9.33 -5.46
CA VAL A 420 12.04 -9.56 -4.66
C VAL A 420 12.41 -10.48 -3.51
N VAL A 421 12.39 -9.95 -2.28
CA VAL A 421 12.77 -10.67 -1.06
C VAL A 421 11.55 -10.92 -0.19
N GLN A 422 11.28 -12.19 0.10
CA GLN A 422 10.32 -12.59 1.12
C GLN A 422 11.06 -12.85 2.44
N MET A 423 10.83 -11.97 3.41
CA MET A 423 11.48 -11.97 4.71
C MET A 423 10.48 -12.38 5.79
N VAL A 424 10.54 -13.64 6.21
CA VAL A 424 9.58 -14.24 7.15
C VAL A 424 10.26 -15.10 8.20
N GLU A 425 9.74 -15.08 9.43
CA GLU A 425 10.08 -16.11 10.41
C GLU A 425 9.43 -17.44 9.98
N THR A 426 10.08 -18.57 10.24
CA THR A 426 9.51 -19.89 9.87
C THR A 426 8.19 -20.18 10.59
N PHE A 427 7.99 -19.58 11.76
CA PHE A 427 6.74 -19.62 12.53
C PHE A 427 6.24 -18.21 12.85
N GLN A 428 4.92 -18.07 12.85
CA GLN A 428 4.25 -16.88 13.35
C GLN A 428 4.18 -16.86 14.89
N ASP A 429 3.94 -15.67 15.45
CA ASP A 429 3.55 -15.54 16.84
C ASP A 429 2.28 -16.39 17.11
N GLY A 430 2.38 -17.35 18.04
CA GLY A 430 1.34 -18.35 18.30
C GLY A 430 1.62 -19.75 17.77
N GLY A 431 2.79 -19.98 17.16
CA GLY A 431 3.29 -21.32 16.81
C GLY A 431 2.71 -21.91 15.53
N GLN A 432 1.97 -21.14 14.75
CA GLN A 432 1.53 -21.55 13.42
C GLN A 432 2.69 -21.44 12.43
N PRO A 433 2.95 -22.46 11.59
CA PRO A 433 4.00 -22.38 10.58
C PRO A 433 3.66 -21.32 9.53
N THR A 434 4.62 -20.45 9.23
CA THR A 434 4.51 -19.48 8.12
C THR A 434 4.64 -20.21 6.78
N ILE A 435 5.50 -21.22 6.72
CA ILE A 435 5.74 -22.02 5.53
C ILE A 435 4.89 -23.30 5.59
N VAL A 436 3.89 -23.39 4.72
CA VAL A 436 2.80 -24.37 4.76
C VAL A 436 2.78 -25.25 3.50
N GLU A 437 2.06 -26.37 3.55
CA GLU A 437 1.92 -27.26 2.38
C GLU A 437 0.98 -26.69 1.32
N SER A 438 -0.08 -26.01 1.76
CA SER A 438 -1.04 -25.30 0.91
C SER A 438 -1.42 -24.00 1.58
N LEU A 439 -1.51 -22.92 0.80
CA LEU A 439 -2.04 -21.65 1.28
C LEU A 439 -3.52 -21.77 1.62
N ASP A 440 -3.94 -21.19 2.73
CA ASP A 440 -5.35 -21.00 3.10
C ASP A 440 -6.09 -20.22 2.00
N ALA A 441 -5.38 -19.31 1.33
CA ALA A 441 -5.88 -18.53 0.19
C ALA A 441 -6.57 -19.40 -0.87
N VAL A 442 -6.10 -20.64 -1.12
CA VAL A 442 -6.73 -21.53 -2.09
C VAL A 442 -8.15 -21.90 -1.67
N ALA A 443 -8.33 -22.32 -0.42
CA ALA A 443 -9.63 -22.69 0.12
C ALA A 443 -10.55 -21.46 0.23
N VAL A 444 -10.02 -20.32 0.68
CA VAL A 444 -10.78 -19.06 0.76
C VAL A 444 -11.26 -18.61 -0.62
N GLY A 445 -10.40 -18.67 -1.64
CA GLY A 445 -10.74 -18.31 -3.01
C GLY A 445 -11.86 -19.18 -3.57
N GLN A 446 -11.77 -20.51 -3.39
CA GLN A 446 -12.81 -21.45 -3.81
C GLN A 446 -14.14 -21.22 -3.10
N ALA A 447 -14.12 -21.07 -1.78
CA ALA A 447 -15.32 -20.85 -0.97
C ALA A 447 -16.03 -19.53 -1.31
N SER A 448 -15.27 -18.52 -1.73
CA SER A 448 -15.77 -17.19 -2.07
C SER A 448 -16.10 -17.01 -3.55
N GLY A 449 -15.97 -18.06 -4.37
CA GLY A 449 -16.21 -17.98 -5.82
C GLY A 449 -15.20 -17.13 -6.58
N MET A 450 -14.00 -16.89 -6.03
CA MET A 450 -12.94 -16.16 -6.71
C MET A 450 -12.37 -17.02 -7.85
N PRO A 451 -12.11 -16.45 -9.04
CA PRO A 451 -11.62 -17.22 -10.18
C PRO A 451 -10.16 -17.69 -10.02
N LEU A 452 -9.41 -17.08 -9.11
CA LEU A 452 -8.06 -17.49 -8.72
C LEU A 452 -7.89 -17.36 -7.21
N ALA A 453 -6.97 -18.16 -6.65
CA ALA A 453 -6.55 -17.98 -5.26
C ALA A 453 -5.89 -16.60 -5.10
N PRO A 454 -6.20 -15.83 -4.04
CA PRO A 454 -5.61 -14.53 -3.80
C PRO A 454 -4.16 -14.66 -3.30
N VAL A 455 -3.25 -14.91 -4.23
CA VAL A 455 -1.80 -14.90 -4.00
C VAL A 455 -1.30 -13.46 -4.08
N MET A 456 -0.54 -13.03 -3.07
CA MET A 456 0.01 -11.67 -2.98
C MET A 456 1.28 -11.54 -3.84
N ILE A 457 2.22 -12.47 -3.70
CA ILE A 457 3.43 -12.55 -4.52
C ILE A 457 3.62 -14.00 -4.94
N TYR A 458 3.69 -14.23 -6.25
CA TYR A 458 3.87 -15.56 -6.82
C TYR A 458 5.30 -16.06 -6.62
N GLY A 459 5.44 -17.38 -6.51
CA GLY A 459 6.72 -18.01 -6.20
C GLY A 459 7.78 -17.74 -7.25
N ASP A 460 7.44 -17.65 -8.53
CA ASP A 460 8.38 -17.39 -9.64
C ASP A 460 8.93 -15.96 -9.67
N ASP A 461 8.22 -15.00 -9.07
CA ASP A 461 8.69 -13.63 -8.89
C ASP A 461 9.70 -13.50 -7.74
N VAL A 462 9.68 -14.41 -6.76
CA VAL A 462 10.56 -14.34 -5.59
C VAL A 462 12.01 -14.66 -5.98
N THR A 463 12.92 -13.75 -5.68
CA THR A 463 14.37 -13.95 -5.91
C THR A 463 15.09 -14.45 -4.67
N HIS A 464 14.60 -14.10 -3.49
CA HIS A 464 15.20 -14.44 -2.21
C HIS A 464 14.12 -14.80 -1.20
N VAL A 465 14.31 -15.91 -0.48
CA VAL A 465 13.57 -16.20 0.76
C VAL A 465 14.55 -16.09 1.91
N LEU A 466 14.25 -15.22 2.87
CA LEU A 466 15.07 -14.96 4.04
C LEU A 466 14.27 -15.33 5.29
N THR A 467 14.79 -16.30 6.04
CA THR A 467 14.26 -16.71 7.34
C THR A 467 15.34 -16.57 8.40
N GLU A 468 14.99 -16.79 9.66
CA GLU A 468 15.94 -16.91 10.75
C GLU A 468 16.94 -18.07 10.58
N GLU A 469 16.61 -19.06 9.74
CA GLU A 469 17.50 -20.17 9.41
C GLU A 469 18.59 -19.75 8.41
N GLY A 470 18.25 -18.94 7.41
CA GLY A 470 19.17 -18.48 6.39
C GLY A 470 18.49 -17.85 5.18
N ILE A 471 19.23 -17.70 4.09
CA ILE A 471 18.76 -17.14 2.81
C ILE A 471 18.79 -18.23 1.74
N ALA A 472 17.69 -18.40 1.01
CA ALA A 472 17.64 -19.15 -0.23
C ALA A 472 17.68 -18.18 -1.43
N TYR A 473 18.71 -18.29 -2.27
CA TYR A 473 18.94 -17.45 -3.45
C TYR A 473 18.15 -17.99 -4.66
N LEU A 474 16.83 -17.94 -4.57
CA LEU A 474 15.90 -18.56 -5.50
C LEU A 474 16.05 -18.11 -6.98
N TYR A 475 16.67 -16.97 -7.25
CA TYR A 475 16.98 -16.54 -8.61
C TYR A 475 17.99 -17.45 -9.33
N LYS A 476 18.78 -18.24 -8.58
CA LYS A 476 19.77 -19.20 -9.08
C LYS A 476 19.21 -20.59 -9.37
N ALA A 477 17.95 -20.86 -8.98
CA ALA A 477 17.36 -22.17 -9.13
C ALA A 477 17.23 -22.55 -10.62
N ARG A 478 17.78 -23.70 -10.99
CA ARG A 478 17.78 -24.22 -12.38
C ARG A 478 16.53 -25.01 -12.73
N SER A 479 15.76 -25.40 -11.71
CA SER A 479 14.53 -26.16 -11.86
C SER A 479 13.59 -25.90 -10.69
N LEU A 480 12.32 -26.27 -10.84
CA LEU A 480 11.35 -26.19 -9.76
C LEU A 480 11.69 -27.10 -8.58
N GLU A 481 12.28 -28.28 -8.82
CA GLU A 481 12.69 -29.19 -7.75
C GLU A 481 13.87 -28.63 -6.95
N GLU A 482 14.83 -27.99 -7.62
CA GLU A 482 15.92 -27.28 -6.93
C GLU A 482 15.39 -26.10 -6.11
N ARG A 483 14.45 -25.33 -6.67
CA ARG A 483 13.76 -24.25 -5.94
C ARG A 483 13.10 -24.74 -4.66
N LYS A 484 12.34 -25.83 -4.74
CA LYS A 484 11.68 -26.46 -3.58
C LYS A 484 12.70 -26.91 -2.53
N ALA A 485 13.81 -27.53 -2.96
CA ALA A 485 14.87 -27.98 -2.07
C ALA A 485 15.55 -26.79 -1.35
N MET A 486 15.82 -25.70 -2.07
CA MET A 486 16.37 -24.47 -1.51
C MET A 486 15.44 -23.84 -0.47
N LEU A 487 14.14 -23.74 -0.76
CA LEU A 487 13.15 -23.20 0.17
C LEU A 487 13.02 -24.09 1.40
N ALA A 488 12.91 -25.41 1.23
CA ALA A 488 12.84 -26.35 2.36
C ALA A 488 14.06 -26.25 3.28
N ALA A 489 15.26 -26.03 2.72
CA ALA A 489 16.50 -25.92 3.49
C ALA A 489 16.56 -24.69 4.42
N VAL A 490 15.74 -23.65 4.16
CA VAL A 490 15.63 -22.46 5.03
C VAL A 490 14.28 -22.40 5.76
N ALA A 491 13.47 -23.45 5.68
CA ALA A 491 12.12 -23.47 6.25
C ALA A 491 12.04 -24.02 7.68
N GLY A 492 13.18 -24.23 8.35
CA GLY A 492 13.25 -24.68 9.74
C GLY A 492 12.54 -26.01 9.97
N VAL A 493 11.79 -26.12 11.07
CA VAL A 493 11.03 -27.33 11.45
C VAL A 493 9.56 -27.29 11.02
N THR A 494 9.23 -26.46 10.02
CA THR A 494 7.89 -26.40 9.42
C THR A 494 7.58 -27.70 8.64
N PRO A 495 6.31 -27.97 8.28
CA PRO A 495 5.97 -29.13 7.44
C PRO A 495 6.77 -29.23 6.13
N ILE A 496 7.10 -28.08 5.52
CA ILE A 496 7.97 -28.02 4.34
C ILE A 496 9.44 -28.24 4.72
N GLY A 497 9.92 -27.62 5.80
CA GLY A 497 11.30 -27.76 6.27
C GLY A 497 11.66 -29.18 6.69
N LEU A 498 10.73 -29.92 7.28
CA LEU A 498 10.92 -31.34 7.63
C LEU A 498 11.19 -32.26 6.44
N ARG A 499 10.93 -31.82 5.20
CA ARG A 499 11.22 -32.57 3.98
C ARG A 499 12.68 -32.42 3.51
N HIS A 500 13.45 -31.51 4.09
CA HIS A 500 14.84 -31.29 3.68
C HIS A 500 15.72 -32.51 4.02
N ASP A 501 16.67 -32.81 3.13
CA ASP A 501 17.73 -33.78 3.39
C ASP A 501 19.01 -33.01 3.79
N PRO A 502 19.64 -33.32 4.95
CA PRO A 502 20.87 -32.66 5.38
C PRO A 502 22.01 -32.74 4.36
N LYS A 503 22.13 -33.84 3.61
CA LYS A 503 23.17 -33.96 2.57
C LYS A 503 22.91 -33.01 1.41
N THR A 504 21.66 -32.92 0.98
CA THR A 504 21.21 -31.95 -0.02
C THR A 504 21.46 -30.52 0.46
N THR A 505 21.15 -30.21 1.72
CA THR A 505 21.39 -28.89 2.33
C THR A 505 22.87 -28.50 2.31
N ALA A 506 23.76 -29.42 2.70
CA ALA A 506 25.20 -29.20 2.64
C ALA A 506 25.69 -28.91 1.21
N LYS A 507 25.15 -29.62 0.23
CA LYS A 507 25.44 -29.37 -1.19
C LYS A 507 24.94 -27.98 -1.63
N LEU A 508 23.70 -27.62 -1.30
CA LEU A 508 23.13 -26.31 -1.64
C LEU A 508 23.95 -25.15 -1.03
N ARG A 509 24.50 -25.32 0.17
CA ARG A 509 25.43 -24.36 0.79
C ARG A 509 26.74 -24.27 0.02
N ALA A 510 27.36 -25.40 -0.30
CA ALA A 510 28.61 -25.46 -1.05
C ALA A 510 28.48 -24.83 -2.44
N ASP A 511 27.33 -25.02 -3.09
CA ASP A 511 27.00 -24.44 -4.40
C ASP A 511 26.59 -22.95 -4.32
N GLY A 512 26.49 -22.38 -3.12
CA GLY A 512 26.10 -20.98 -2.90
C GLY A 512 24.63 -20.69 -3.26
N LEU A 513 23.78 -21.72 -3.29
CA LEU A 513 22.34 -21.62 -3.56
C LEU A 513 21.57 -21.22 -2.30
N ILE A 514 22.07 -21.61 -1.13
CA ILE A 514 21.60 -21.09 0.16
C ILE A 514 22.78 -20.56 0.97
N ALA A 515 22.50 -19.69 1.94
CA ALA A 515 23.48 -19.24 2.92
C ALA A 515 22.86 -19.23 4.32
N LEU A 516 23.50 -19.91 5.26
CA LEU A 516 23.23 -19.74 6.68
C LEU A 516 23.91 -18.46 7.20
N PRO A 517 23.54 -17.92 8.38
CA PRO A 517 24.17 -16.72 8.92
C PRO A 517 25.71 -16.79 8.91
N GLU A 518 26.28 -17.92 9.32
CA GLU A 518 27.72 -18.10 9.37
C GLU A 518 28.41 -18.07 8.00
N ASP A 519 27.71 -18.47 6.92
CA ASP A 519 28.25 -18.50 5.56
C ASP A 519 28.50 -17.09 5.01
N ILE A 520 27.79 -16.09 5.55
CA ILE A 520 27.91 -14.68 5.18
C ILE A 520 28.57 -13.84 6.28
N GLY A 521 29.13 -14.48 7.32
CA GLY A 521 29.84 -13.81 8.41
C GLY A 521 28.93 -13.19 9.48
N VAL A 522 27.65 -13.57 9.52
CA VAL A 522 26.68 -13.14 10.55
C VAL A 522 26.70 -14.13 11.71
N GLN A 523 27.08 -13.66 12.89
CA GLN A 523 27.06 -14.48 14.10
C GLN A 523 25.70 -14.40 14.81
N ARG A 524 25.00 -15.52 14.98
CA ARG A 524 23.69 -15.57 15.66
C ARG A 524 23.72 -14.92 17.06
N GLY A 525 24.78 -15.16 17.84
CA GLY A 525 24.93 -14.61 19.19
C GLY A 525 25.14 -13.09 19.25
N ALA A 526 25.51 -12.45 18.13
CA ALA A 526 25.64 -10.99 18.06
C ALA A 526 24.29 -10.29 17.84
N ALA A 527 23.29 -11.01 17.33
CA ALA A 527 21.97 -10.46 17.02
C ALA A 527 21.19 -10.16 18.31
N ASN A 528 21.20 -8.90 18.74
CA ASN A 528 20.47 -8.45 19.91
C ASN A 528 20.08 -6.97 19.79
N ARG A 529 19.18 -6.50 20.66
CA ARG A 529 18.60 -5.16 20.59
C ARG A 529 19.61 -4.02 20.82
N SER A 530 20.84 -4.31 21.25
CA SER A 530 21.92 -3.31 21.34
C SER A 530 22.32 -2.75 19.97
N LEU A 531 22.05 -3.49 18.89
CA LEU A 531 22.30 -3.03 17.52
C LEU A 531 21.27 -2.00 17.05
N LEU A 532 20.09 -1.88 17.67
CA LEU A 532 19.11 -0.89 17.24
C LEU A 532 19.61 0.53 17.59
N ALA A 533 19.69 1.39 16.58
CA ALA A 533 20.05 2.80 16.74
C ALA A 533 19.07 3.56 17.66
N ALA A 534 17.79 3.17 17.61
CA ALA A 534 16.75 3.61 18.52
C ALA A 534 16.00 2.40 19.07
N LYS A 535 15.82 2.31 20.39
CA LYS A 535 15.22 1.17 21.09
C LYS A 535 13.80 1.45 21.56
N SER A 536 13.33 2.68 21.39
CA SER A 536 11.98 3.12 21.75
C SER A 536 11.49 4.28 20.87
N ILE A 537 10.20 4.59 20.95
CA ILE A 537 9.63 5.81 20.35
C ILE A 537 10.28 7.09 20.90
N ALA A 538 10.65 7.12 22.19
CA ALA A 538 11.32 8.28 22.78
C ALA A 538 12.69 8.53 22.13
N ASP A 539 13.47 7.46 21.91
CA ASP A 539 14.74 7.54 21.21
C ASP A 539 14.54 8.08 19.79
N LEU A 540 13.49 7.65 19.07
CA LEU A 540 13.18 8.19 17.74
C LEU A 540 12.85 9.69 17.76
N VAL A 541 12.16 10.16 18.80
CA VAL A 541 11.91 11.60 19.01
C VAL A 541 13.22 12.34 19.26
N GLU A 542 14.12 11.79 20.08
CA GLU A 542 15.43 12.37 20.35
C GLU A 542 16.28 12.44 19.07
N TRP A 543 16.36 11.36 18.29
CA TRP A 543 17.01 11.34 16.98
C TRP A 543 16.44 12.39 16.03
N SER A 544 15.17 12.74 16.16
CA SER A 544 14.52 13.74 15.31
C SER A 544 14.69 15.19 15.77
N ASP A 545 15.47 15.44 16.83
CA ASP A 545 15.55 16.73 17.54
C ASP A 545 14.18 17.24 18.02
N GLY A 546 13.30 16.32 18.43
CA GLY A 546 11.94 16.64 18.87
C GLY A 546 10.94 16.99 17.74
N LEU A 547 11.35 16.88 16.48
CA LEU A 547 10.48 17.21 15.33
C LEU A 547 9.49 16.10 14.98
N TYR A 548 9.79 14.84 15.31
CA TYR A 548 8.81 13.76 15.27
C TYR A 548 7.86 13.87 16.47
N GLN A 549 6.58 14.05 16.19
CA GLN A 549 5.52 14.17 17.19
C GLN A 549 4.63 12.91 17.18
N PRO A 550 5.03 11.82 17.85
CA PRO A 550 4.33 10.55 17.76
C PRO A 550 2.83 10.68 18.10
N PRO A 551 1.94 9.89 17.46
CA PRO A 551 0.54 9.83 17.81
C PRO A 551 0.35 9.46 19.29
N ALA A 552 -0.75 9.89 19.91
CA ALA A 552 -1.04 9.58 21.32
C ALA A 552 -0.92 8.07 21.64
N LYS A 553 -1.29 7.20 20.71
CA LYS A 553 -1.15 5.73 20.81
C LYS A 553 0.27 5.25 21.14
N PHE A 554 1.30 5.99 20.74
CA PHE A 554 2.71 5.62 20.88
C PHE A 554 3.47 6.47 21.90
N ARG A 555 2.82 7.49 22.50
CA ARG A 555 3.43 8.30 23.57
C ARG A 555 3.40 7.54 24.89
N SER A 556 4.49 7.66 25.65
CA SER A 556 4.61 7.12 27.01
C SER A 556 4.97 8.21 28.02
N TRP A 557 4.53 9.45 27.78
CA TRP A 557 4.75 10.64 28.61
C TRP A 557 3.59 11.62 28.49
#